data_AF-N8XGC8-F1
#
_entry.id   AF-N8XGC8-F1
#
_cell.length_a   1.000
_cell.length_b   1.000
_cell.length_c   1.000
_cell.angle_alpha   90.00
_cell.angle_beta   90.00
_cell.angle_gamma   90.00
#
_symmetry.space_group_name_H-M   'P 1'
#
loop_
_entity.id
_entity.type
_entity.pdbx_description
1 polymer ?
#
loop_
_entity_poly.entity_id
_entity_poly.type
_entity_poly.pdbx_seq_one_letter_code
_entity_poly.pdbx_strand_id
1 'polypeptide(L)'
;MQTLLNISALMSCVLSTQILQFKTFSALILFCTFTLMNAPSYANEIADNTQTIQNRLELGGAIRMRFDYDPDRDIRKLSFDTAIVKLDFYYDQLSGHIEHRFLGGAYPYDYTEHIGDINFTKKAYLEYTVDSQQSVQVGLNQVPIGLQPYYTSTVIESLAYIAGIEDLYRVGAKYHYKQDNYDIYAAYYATNPWKGKATSQGAYYSNQIIPADKKLDNGTSYKEQDAVALQYNYSKQYENWSSNYGISGYYAQLKSKLAEDKDGYRSIYALHYGINKGRLGLKFVGLFNHIDTPYDQTTFGAYDGTFNVANEGRLYSLDLNYRIPEFNVKDINDFNVYMHYSLYDKSKKAFLDSHQWVFGSAFTYKKNLYIATEWLFGKNSPYIGGSSYSQSLAAGGSNQWENQVNVNIGYYF
;
A
#
# COMPACT_ATOMS: atom_id res chain seq x y z
N MET A 1 50.09 17.55 38.34
CA MET A 1 49.82 18.83 37.64
C MET A 1 48.44 18.72 37.00
N GLN A 2 47.35 19.31 37.53
CA GLN A 2 47.24 20.44 38.47
C GLN A 2 47.89 21.73 37.92
N THR A 3 47.24 22.92 37.87
CA THR A 3 45.83 23.30 38.13
C THR A 3 45.62 24.80 37.78
N LEU A 4 44.35 25.26 37.61
CA LEU A 4 43.88 26.67 37.85
C LEU A 4 44.47 27.75 36.90
N LEU A 5 44.02 29.02 36.74
CA LEU A 5 42.80 29.87 36.92
C LEU A 5 42.86 30.91 35.74
N ASN A 6 41.83 31.51 35.10
CA ASN A 6 40.45 31.96 35.41
C ASN A 6 40.32 33.42 35.95
N ILE A 7 39.27 34.14 35.50
CA ILE A 7 38.62 35.38 36.06
C ILE A 7 39.06 36.82 35.63
N SER A 8 38.08 37.58 35.07
CA SER A 8 37.84 39.07 34.99
C SER A 8 38.95 40.02 34.46
N ALA A 9 38.81 41.36 34.26
CA ALA A 9 37.72 42.38 34.33
C ALA A 9 37.99 43.49 33.23
N LEU A 10 37.13 44.40 32.72
CA LEU A 10 35.78 44.93 32.99
C LEU A 10 35.69 46.30 33.75
N MET A 11 35.95 47.43 33.04
CA MET A 11 35.59 48.86 33.31
C MET A 11 36.09 49.74 32.12
N SER A 12 35.62 50.94 31.74
CA SER A 12 34.33 51.69 31.92
C SER A 12 34.36 53.02 31.11
N CYS A 13 33.20 53.69 30.90
CA CYS A 13 33.03 55.11 30.48
C CYS A 13 33.33 55.53 29.00
N VAL A 14 32.69 56.56 28.40
CA VAL A 14 31.35 57.19 28.58
C VAL A 14 30.96 58.09 27.36
N LEU A 15 29.64 58.32 27.14
CA LEU A 15 28.93 59.29 26.27
C LEU A 15 29.64 60.00 25.06
N SER A 16 28.95 60.00 23.89
CA SER A 16 28.35 61.27 23.39
C SER A 16 27.14 61.06 22.45
N THR A 17 26.17 61.96 22.59
CA THR A 17 24.81 61.96 22.04
C THR A 17 24.66 62.66 20.68
N GLN A 18 23.81 62.13 19.79
CA GLN A 18 22.92 62.85 18.85
C GLN A 18 21.87 61.82 18.37
N ILE A 19 20.59 61.86 18.76
CA ILE A 19 19.52 62.85 18.45
C ILE A 19 19.23 62.96 16.94
N LEU A 20 18.18 62.28 16.50
CA LEU A 20 17.20 62.85 15.56
C LEU A 20 15.79 62.31 15.87
N GLN A 21 14.78 63.16 15.71
CA GLN A 21 13.35 62.82 15.77
C GLN A 21 12.86 62.57 14.30
N PHE A 22 11.66 62.06 13.96
CA PHE A 22 10.33 62.26 14.57
C PHE A 22 9.29 61.24 14.03
N LYS A 23 8.16 61.15 14.75
CA LYS A 23 6.77 60.87 14.26
C LYS A 23 6.43 59.50 13.63
N THR A 24 5.92 58.63 14.50
CA THR A 24 4.53 58.11 14.47
C THR A 24 3.89 57.72 13.12
N PHE A 25 3.46 56.45 13.04
CA PHE A 25 2.12 56.14 12.52
C PHE A 25 1.43 55.06 13.38
N SER A 26 0.11 54.97 13.27
CA SER A 26 -0.77 54.25 14.21
C SER A 26 -0.71 52.71 14.09
N ALA A 27 -1.16 52.05 15.16
CA ALA A 27 -1.24 50.60 15.24
C ALA A 27 -2.22 49.98 14.22
N LEU A 28 -1.87 48.79 13.74
CA LEU A 28 -2.85 47.79 13.34
C LEU A 28 -2.40 46.41 13.84
N ILE A 29 -3.12 45.85 14.81
CA ILE A 29 -2.89 44.46 15.25
C ILE A 29 -3.53 43.57 14.20
N LEU A 30 -2.72 42.99 13.31
CA LEU A 30 -3.17 41.94 12.41
C LEU A 30 -2.74 40.58 12.95
N PHE A 31 -3.74 39.81 13.42
CA PHE A 31 -3.56 38.43 13.84
C PHE A 31 -3.23 37.57 12.60
N CYS A 32 -1.94 37.42 12.28
CA CYS A 32 -1.50 36.46 11.26
C CYS A 32 -1.61 35.05 11.84
N THR A 33 -2.83 34.51 11.85
CA THR A 33 -3.09 33.10 12.10
C THR A 33 -2.29 32.27 11.10
N PHE A 34 -1.28 31.56 11.59
CA PHE A 34 -0.60 30.52 10.81
C PHE A 34 -1.58 29.37 10.55
N THR A 35 -2.33 29.46 9.45
CA THR A 35 -3.06 28.34 8.88
C THR A 35 -2.05 27.34 8.34
N LEU A 36 -1.58 26.44 9.20
CA LEU A 36 -0.92 25.19 8.81
C LEU A 36 -1.93 24.35 8.03
N MET A 37 -2.02 24.60 6.73
CA MET A 37 -2.83 23.80 5.82
C MET A 37 -2.17 22.43 5.67
N ASN A 38 -2.60 21.48 6.49
CA ASN A 38 -2.32 20.07 6.29
C ASN A 38 -2.88 19.66 4.93
N ALA A 39 -2.03 19.65 3.90
CA ALA A 39 -2.36 18.99 2.64
C ALA A 39 -2.50 17.49 2.94
N PRO A 40 -3.67 16.87 2.68
CA PRO A 40 -3.82 15.43 2.89
C PRO A 40 -2.93 14.69 1.89
N SER A 41 -1.84 14.11 2.40
CA SER A 41 -1.15 13.03 1.70
C SER A 41 -2.18 11.93 1.41
N TYR A 42 -2.23 11.43 0.17
CA TYR A 42 -3.19 10.42 -0.30
C TYR A 42 -2.96 9.00 0.30
N ALA A 43 -2.37 8.93 1.49
CA ALA A 43 -2.12 7.73 2.27
C ALA A 43 -2.38 7.99 3.77
N ASN A 44 -3.64 8.30 4.12
CA ASN A 44 -4.15 8.34 5.49
C ASN A 44 -5.68 8.13 5.50
N GLU A 45 -6.13 6.87 5.45
CA GLU A 45 -7.53 6.51 5.73
C GLU A 45 -7.75 6.40 7.26
N ILE A 46 -7.65 7.52 7.96
CA ILE A 46 -8.10 7.68 9.35
C ILE A 46 -8.83 9.02 9.44
N ALA A 47 -10.10 8.99 9.87
CA ALA A 47 -10.87 10.20 10.09
C ALA A 47 -10.27 11.03 11.23
N ASP A 48 -10.03 12.31 10.98
CA ASP A 48 -9.78 13.32 12.03
C ASP A 48 -11.09 14.05 12.36
N ASN A 49 -11.21 14.52 13.60
CA ASN A 49 -12.50 14.60 14.27
C ASN A 49 -13.27 15.91 14.09
N THR A 50 -14.61 15.80 14.17
CA THR A 50 -15.54 16.92 14.37
C THR A 50 -15.47 18.09 13.36
N GLN A 51 -15.96 17.85 12.15
CA GLN A 51 -16.77 18.86 11.45
C GLN A 51 -18.16 18.31 11.15
N THR A 52 -19.13 19.20 11.01
CA THR A 52 -20.57 18.92 10.93
C THR A 52 -20.89 17.82 9.92
N ILE A 53 -21.69 16.82 10.34
CA ILE A 53 -22.18 15.78 9.43
C ILE A 53 -23.10 16.44 8.40
N GLN A 54 -22.56 16.73 7.22
CA GLN A 54 -23.36 16.98 6.03
C GLN A 54 -23.51 15.67 5.29
N ASN A 55 -24.76 15.23 5.16
CA ASN A 55 -25.12 14.06 4.36
C ASN A 55 -24.73 14.36 2.90
N ARG A 56 -23.76 13.61 2.38
CA ARG A 56 -23.07 13.96 1.14
C ARG A 56 -22.65 12.72 0.35
N LEU A 57 -22.52 12.92 -0.96
CA LEU A 57 -22.14 11.91 -1.94
C LEU A 57 -20.95 12.47 -2.74
N GLU A 58 -19.84 11.76 -2.71
CA GLU A 58 -18.60 12.12 -3.38
C GLU A 58 -18.36 11.12 -4.52
N LEU A 59 -18.60 11.58 -5.76
CA LEU A 59 -18.23 10.84 -6.98
C LEU A 59 -16.83 11.29 -7.40
N GLY A 60 -15.89 10.37 -7.41
CA GLY A 60 -14.51 10.62 -7.83
C GLY A 60 -13.95 9.50 -8.70
N GLY A 61 -12.66 9.54 -8.97
CA GLY A 61 -12.02 8.50 -9.77
C GLY A 61 -10.58 8.77 -10.15
N ALA A 62 -10.11 8.01 -11.13
CA ALA A 62 -8.81 8.23 -11.76
C ALA A 62 -8.80 7.73 -13.21
N ILE A 63 -8.06 8.42 -14.07
CA ILE A 63 -7.57 7.86 -15.34
C ILE A 63 -6.05 7.74 -15.21
N ARG A 64 -5.53 6.52 -15.33
CA ARG A 64 -4.11 6.22 -15.25
C ARG A 64 -3.55 5.84 -16.62
N MET A 65 -2.35 6.36 -16.90
CA MET A 65 -1.45 5.90 -17.94
C MET A 65 -0.19 5.33 -17.30
N ARG A 66 0.49 4.46 -18.03
CA ARG A 66 1.79 3.87 -17.67
C ARG A 66 2.77 4.03 -18.82
N PHE A 67 4.04 4.31 -18.50
CA PHE A 67 5.15 4.06 -19.41
C PHE A 67 5.99 2.92 -18.85
N ASP A 68 6.19 1.88 -19.65
CA ASP A 68 7.03 0.74 -19.32
C ASP A 68 8.24 0.70 -20.25
N TYR A 69 9.42 0.57 -19.66
CA TYR A 69 10.67 0.28 -20.34
C TYR A 69 11.31 -0.97 -19.72
N ASP A 70 11.33 -2.06 -20.47
CA ASP A 70 11.94 -3.34 -20.08
C ASP A 70 12.90 -3.76 -21.20
N PRO A 71 14.23 -3.75 -20.95
CA PRO A 71 15.23 -4.08 -21.96
C PRO A 71 15.30 -5.58 -22.25
N ASP A 72 14.90 -6.42 -21.29
CA ASP A 72 15.01 -7.87 -21.34
C ASP A 72 13.87 -8.49 -22.19
N ARG A 73 12.76 -7.76 -22.33
CA ARG A 73 11.59 -8.10 -23.16
C ARG A 73 11.37 -7.19 -24.39
N ASP A 74 12.29 -6.27 -24.69
CA ASP A 74 12.15 -5.21 -25.73
C ASP A 74 10.83 -4.42 -25.64
N ILE A 75 10.46 -4.00 -24.43
CA ILE A 75 9.24 -3.23 -24.20
C ILE A 75 9.61 -1.76 -24.02
N ARG A 76 8.98 -0.89 -24.81
CA ARG A 76 9.06 0.56 -24.67
C ARG A 76 7.72 1.19 -25.04
N LYS A 77 6.72 1.07 -24.16
CA LYS A 77 5.32 1.43 -24.43
C LYS A 77 4.84 2.52 -23.47
N LEU A 78 4.21 3.56 -23.99
CA LEU A 78 3.27 4.41 -23.26
C LEU A 78 1.87 3.85 -23.51
N SER A 79 1.09 3.61 -22.47
CA SER A 79 -0.19 2.92 -22.56
C SER A 79 -1.20 3.43 -21.52
N PHE A 80 -2.48 3.17 -21.78
CA PHE A 80 -3.50 3.24 -20.74
C PHE A 80 -3.24 2.14 -19.71
N ASP A 81 -3.42 2.45 -18.42
CA ASP A 81 -3.18 1.52 -17.31
C ASP A 81 -4.50 1.07 -16.69
N THR A 82 -5.26 2.02 -16.14
CA THR A 82 -6.50 1.76 -15.39
C THR A 82 -7.43 2.97 -15.48
N ALA A 83 -8.74 2.73 -15.65
CA ALA A 83 -9.78 3.70 -15.30
C ALA A 83 -10.43 3.26 -13.97
N ILE A 84 -10.54 4.18 -13.01
CA ILE A 84 -11.06 3.93 -11.67
C ILE A 84 -12.29 4.81 -11.46
N VAL A 85 -13.39 4.22 -11.02
CA VAL A 85 -14.58 4.93 -10.54
C VAL A 85 -14.68 4.73 -9.03
N LYS A 86 -14.87 5.83 -8.30
CA LYS A 86 -15.06 5.86 -6.84
C LYS A 86 -16.41 6.48 -6.50
N LEU A 87 -17.09 5.91 -5.51
CA LEU A 87 -18.26 6.50 -4.89
C LEU A 87 -18.15 6.37 -3.38
N ASP A 88 -18.03 7.49 -2.70
CA ASP A 88 -18.06 7.61 -1.24
C ASP A 88 -19.37 8.29 -0.83
N PHE A 89 -20.01 7.81 0.24
CA PHE A 89 -21.19 8.45 0.80
C PHE A 89 -21.14 8.49 2.33
N TYR A 90 -21.79 9.52 2.90
CA TYR A 90 -21.88 9.73 4.34
C TYR A 90 -23.31 10.17 4.69
N TYR A 91 -23.92 9.51 5.67
CA TYR A 91 -25.27 9.75 6.16
C TYR A 91 -25.35 9.42 7.66
N ASP A 92 -25.46 10.44 8.53
CA ASP A 92 -25.45 10.28 10.00
C ASP A 92 -24.27 9.39 10.50
N GLN A 93 -24.57 8.19 11.02
CA GLN A 93 -23.59 7.19 11.50
C GLN A 93 -23.17 6.17 10.43
N LEU A 94 -23.79 6.20 9.25
CA LEU A 94 -23.52 5.29 8.14
C LEU A 94 -22.62 5.98 7.10
N SER A 95 -21.58 5.30 6.67
CA SER A 95 -20.86 5.64 5.45
C SER A 95 -20.74 4.42 4.53
N GLY A 96 -20.21 4.61 3.33
CA GLY A 96 -19.87 3.51 2.46
C GLY A 96 -19.02 3.94 1.28
N HIS A 97 -18.21 3.00 0.80
CA HIS A 97 -17.20 3.22 -0.23
C HIS A 97 -17.29 2.13 -1.30
N ILE A 98 -17.29 2.55 -2.57
CA ILE A 98 -17.18 1.68 -3.74
C ILE A 98 -16.00 2.15 -4.60
N GLU A 99 -15.04 1.27 -4.90
CA GLU A 99 -14.01 1.47 -5.93
C GLU A 99 -14.06 0.32 -6.93
N HIS A 100 -14.28 0.64 -8.21
CA HIS A 100 -14.25 -0.32 -9.31
C HIS A 100 -13.25 0.11 -10.39
N ARG A 101 -12.58 -0.86 -11.02
CA ARG A 101 -11.47 -0.66 -11.97
C ARG A 101 -11.73 -1.32 -13.31
N PHE A 102 -11.37 -0.62 -14.38
CA PHE A 102 -11.47 -1.07 -15.77
C PHE A 102 -10.08 -1.03 -16.44
N LEU A 103 -9.70 -2.14 -17.07
CA LEU A 103 -8.43 -2.41 -17.74
C LEU A 103 -8.72 -3.14 -19.08
N GLY A 104 -7.70 -3.38 -19.91
CA GLY A 104 -7.87 -3.97 -21.25
C GLY A 104 -7.65 -2.99 -22.40
N GLY A 105 -7.44 -3.50 -23.61
CA GLY A 105 -7.28 -2.71 -24.84
C GLY A 105 -5.94 -1.98 -24.98
N ALA A 106 -5.01 -2.15 -24.03
CA ALA A 106 -3.68 -1.55 -24.02
C ALA A 106 -2.73 -2.41 -23.16
N TYR A 107 -1.42 -2.38 -23.48
CA TYR A 107 -0.39 -3.14 -22.77
C TYR A 107 -0.43 -2.88 -21.23
N PRO A 108 -0.37 -3.92 -20.37
CA PRO A 108 -0.05 -5.33 -20.66
C PRO A 108 -1.22 -6.21 -21.16
N TYR A 109 -2.37 -5.60 -21.46
CA TYR A 109 -3.60 -6.25 -21.89
C TYR A 109 -3.95 -5.94 -23.36
N ASP A 110 -2.95 -5.78 -24.22
CA ASP A 110 -3.12 -5.57 -25.67
C ASP A 110 -3.52 -6.84 -26.43
N TYR A 111 -3.89 -7.90 -25.70
CA TYR A 111 -4.60 -9.09 -26.21
C TYR A 111 -6.13 -9.02 -26.01
N THR A 112 -6.68 -8.01 -25.34
CA THR A 112 -8.12 -7.73 -25.31
C THR A 112 -8.45 -6.55 -26.22
N GLU A 113 -9.69 -6.46 -26.70
CA GLU A 113 -10.08 -5.46 -27.71
C GLU A 113 -10.42 -4.09 -27.09
N HIS A 114 -11.00 -4.06 -25.88
CA HIS A 114 -11.58 -2.85 -25.30
C HIS A 114 -11.13 -2.60 -23.85
N ILE A 115 -11.11 -1.32 -23.46
CA ILE A 115 -11.05 -0.92 -22.05
C ILE A 115 -12.31 -1.40 -21.34
N GLY A 116 -12.15 -2.11 -20.22
CA GLY A 116 -13.24 -2.76 -19.50
C GLY A 116 -13.50 -4.21 -19.92
N ASP A 117 -12.71 -4.77 -20.84
CA ASP A 117 -12.68 -6.24 -21.04
C ASP A 117 -12.12 -6.98 -19.83
N ILE A 118 -11.22 -6.33 -19.09
CA ILE A 118 -10.82 -6.74 -17.74
C ILE A 118 -11.40 -5.71 -16.76
N ASN A 119 -12.20 -6.15 -15.79
CA ASN A 119 -12.72 -5.27 -14.75
C ASN A 119 -13.04 -6.00 -13.45
N PHE A 120 -12.92 -5.30 -12.33
CA PHE A 120 -13.20 -5.83 -10.99
C PHE A 120 -13.35 -4.71 -9.94
N THR A 121 -14.03 -5.04 -8.85
CA THR A 121 -14.20 -4.16 -7.69
C THR A 121 -13.02 -4.32 -6.72
N LYS A 122 -12.38 -3.23 -6.28
CA LYS A 122 -11.37 -3.23 -5.21
C LYS A 122 -12.05 -3.18 -3.83
N LYS A 123 -12.89 -2.16 -3.61
CA LYS A 123 -13.62 -1.91 -2.36
C LYS A 123 -15.12 -1.82 -2.66
N ALA A 124 -15.97 -2.38 -1.79
CA ALA A 124 -17.41 -2.17 -1.81
C ALA A 124 -17.99 -2.57 -0.44
N TYR A 125 -18.02 -1.63 0.51
CA TYR A 125 -18.48 -1.86 1.87
C TYR A 125 -19.33 -0.70 2.40
N LEU A 126 -20.17 -1.03 3.37
CA LEU A 126 -20.82 -0.09 4.28
C LEU A 126 -20.02 -0.04 5.59
N GLU A 127 -19.94 1.11 6.23
CA GLU A 127 -19.39 1.27 7.58
C GLU A 127 -20.41 1.93 8.50
N TYR A 128 -20.64 1.33 9.67
CA TYR A 128 -21.44 1.91 10.72
C TYR A 128 -20.53 2.36 11.88
N THR A 129 -20.49 3.66 12.13
CA THR A 129 -19.77 4.28 13.25
C THR A 129 -20.65 4.24 14.49
N VAL A 130 -20.29 3.39 15.45
CA VAL A 130 -21.03 3.19 16.70
C VAL A 130 -20.82 4.38 17.64
N ASP A 131 -19.57 4.83 17.75
CA ASP A 131 -19.13 6.00 18.52
C ASP A 131 -17.73 6.48 18.04
N SER A 132 -17.07 7.38 18.77
CA SER A 132 -15.75 7.91 18.41
C SER A 132 -14.57 6.95 18.64
N GLN A 133 -14.82 5.74 19.15
CA GLN A 133 -13.85 4.65 19.34
C GLN A 133 -14.14 3.43 18.45
N GLN A 134 -15.37 3.28 17.93
CA GLN A 134 -15.88 2.02 17.37
C GLN A 134 -16.53 2.17 15.98
N SER A 135 -16.11 1.35 15.02
CA SER A 135 -16.82 1.17 13.74
C SER A 135 -16.96 -0.31 13.32
N VAL A 136 -17.92 -0.59 12.44
CA VAL A 136 -18.11 -1.91 11.81
C VAL A 136 -18.24 -1.75 10.30
N GLN A 137 -17.27 -2.28 9.54
CA GLN A 137 -17.32 -2.39 8.08
C GLN A 137 -17.94 -3.73 7.67
N VAL A 138 -18.89 -3.72 6.72
CA VAL A 138 -19.52 -4.92 6.15
C VAL A 138 -19.51 -4.84 4.61
N GLY A 139 -18.99 -5.88 3.96
CA GLY A 139 -18.86 -5.97 2.51
C GLY A 139 -17.44 -6.35 2.09
N LEU A 140 -17.04 -5.93 0.88
CA LEU A 140 -15.70 -6.11 0.35
C LEU A 140 -14.76 -5.03 0.92
N ASN A 141 -13.98 -5.38 1.94
CA ASN A 141 -13.07 -4.48 2.65
C ASN A 141 -11.68 -5.11 2.88
N GLN A 142 -10.70 -4.28 3.25
CA GLN A 142 -9.30 -4.68 3.42
C GLN A 142 -9.10 -5.55 4.66
N VAL A 143 -8.39 -6.67 4.50
CA VAL A 143 -7.99 -7.59 5.57
C VAL A 143 -6.91 -6.92 6.44
N PRO A 144 -7.10 -6.83 7.77
CA PRO A 144 -6.15 -6.17 8.67
C PRO A 144 -4.96 -7.09 8.96
N ILE A 145 -3.94 -7.06 8.09
CA ILE A 145 -2.69 -7.81 8.27
C ILE A 145 -1.47 -6.98 7.84
N GLY A 146 -0.40 -7.04 8.62
CA GLY A 146 0.77 -6.17 8.49
C GLY A 146 0.40 -4.68 8.57
N LEU A 147 1.25 -3.82 8.01
CA LEU A 147 1.06 -2.37 8.08
C LEU A 147 -0.04 -1.89 7.10
N GLN A 148 -1.11 -1.29 7.60
CA GLN A 148 -2.24 -0.83 6.78
C GLN A 148 -2.08 0.65 6.38
N PRO A 149 -2.56 1.08 5.20
CA PRO A 149 -3.13 0.28 4.12
C PRO A 149 -2.07 -0.38 3.20
N TYR A 150 -0.82 0.10 3.18
CA TYR A 150 0.27 -0.45 2.34
C TYR A 150 1.58 -0.57 3.12
N TYR A 151 2.34 -1.65 2.91
CA TYR A 151 3.63 -1.92 3.54
C TYR A 151 4.73 -1.01 2.98
N THR A 152 4.50 -0.41 1.82
CA THR A 152 5.52 0.27 1.00
C THR A 152 5.18 1.73 0.66
N SER A 153 6.05 2.37 -0.11
CA SER A 153 5.81 3.63 -0.84
C SER A 153 5.72 3.43 -2.37
N THR A 154 5.80 2.19 -2.89
CA THR A 154 5.86 1.89 -4.34
C THR A 154 4.49 1.61 -4.95
N VAL A 155 4.32 1.98 -6.22
CA VAL A 155 3.09 1.72 -7.00
C VAL A 155 2.97 0.27 -7.49
N ILE A 156 4.01 -0.55 -7.38
CA ILE A 156 3.95 -2.00 -7.67
C ILE A 156 3.76 -2.88 -6.42
N GLU A 157 3.74 -2.28 -5.22
CA GLU A 157 3.65 -2.94 -3.92
C GLU A 157 4.78 -3.97 -3.67
N SER A 158 4.77 -4.70 -2.53
CA SER A 158 5.84 -5.67 -2.21
C SER A 158 5.59 -7.08 -2.74
N LEU A 159 6.57 -7.98 -2.61
CA LEU A 159 6.36 -9.42 -2.83
C LEU A 159 5.22 -10.00 -1.96
N ALA A 160 4.85 -9.37 -0.84
CA ALA A 160 3.71 -9.77 -0.02
C ALA A 160 2.35 -9.42 -0.65
N TYR A 161 2.27 -8.42 -1.55
CA TYR A 161 1.07 -8.17 -2.36
C TYR A 161 0.85 -9.33 -3.33
N ILE A 162 1.92 -9.72 -4.02
CA ILE A 162 1.95 -10.79 -5.02
C ILE A 162 1.63 -12.15 -4.36
N ALA A 163 2.12 -12.39 -3.15
CA ALA A 163 1.74 -13.55 -2.32
C ALA A 163 0.31 -13.48 -1.73
N GLY A 164 -0.47 -12.44 -2.06
CA GLY A 164 -1.85 -12.27 -1.59
C GLY A 164 -1.97 -12.05 -0.09
N ILE A 165 -1.24 -11.05 0.44
CA ILE A 165 -1.18 -10.68 1.87
C ILE A 165 -1.26 -9.16 2.07
N GLU A 166 -0.38 -8.39 1.41
CA GLU A 166 -0.51 -6.93 1.33
C GLU A 166 -1.73 -6.57 0.47
N ASP A 167 -2.40 -5.46 0.82
CA ASP A 167 -3.60 -4.92 0.14
C ASP A 167 -4.64 -5.97 -0.30
N LEU A 168 -4.83 -6.98 0.56
CA LEU A 168 -5.78 -8.07 0.41
C LEU A 168 -7.20 -7.62 0.77
N TYR A 169 -8.15 -7.72 -0.16
CA TYR A 169 -9.58 -7.50 0.08
C TYR A 169 -10.35 -8.82 0.06
N ARG A 170 -11.34 -8.95 0.94
CA ARG A 170 -12.25 -10.11 1.02
C ARG A 170 -13.65 -9.66 1.42
N VAL A 171 -14.67 -10.50 1.21
CA VAL A 171 -16.06 -10.18 1.58
C VAL A 171 -16.34 -10.69 2.98
N GLY A 172 -16.72 -9.78 3.89
CA GLY A 172 -16.88 -10.10 5.31
C GLY A 172 -17.34 -8.93 6.16
N ALA A 173 -17.12 -9.06 7.47
CA ALA A 173 -17.32 -8.02 8.47
C ALA A 173 -15.99 -7.75 9.21
N LYS A 174 -15.66 -6.48 9.43
CA LYS A 174 -14.49 -6.03 10.20
C LYS A 174 -14.92 -4.99 11.22
N TYR A 175 -14.66 -5.27 12.49
CA TYR A 175 -14.80 -4.34 13.60
C TYR A 175 -13.48 -3.61 13.83
N HIS A 176 -13.57 -2.32 14.14
CA HIS A 176 -12.46 -1.46 14.53
C HIS A 176 -12.73 -0.93 15.94
N TYR A 177 -11.73 -1.02 16.82
CA TYR A 177 -11.71 -0.35 18.12
C TYR A 177 -10.44 0.48 18.28
N LYS A 178 -10.58 1.75 18.65
CA LYS A 178 -9.47 2.68 18.85
C LYS A 178 -9.63 3.48 20.12
N GLN A 179 -8.61 3.48 20.97
CA GLN A 179 -8.58 4.27 22.20
C GLN A 179 -7.15 4.70 22.54
N ASP A 180 -6.96 6.00 22.78
CA ASP A 180 -5.66 6.65 23.04
C ASP A 180 -4.60 6.29 21.99
N ASN A 181 -3.69 5.38 22.36
CA ASN A 181 -2.56 4.91 21.56
C ASN A 181 -2.81 3.51 20.94
N TYR A 182 -3.92 2.86 21.31
CA TYR A 182 -4.27 1.49 20.92
C TYR A 182 -5.26 1.50 19.76
N ASP A 183 -5.06 0.62 18.80
CA ASP A 183 -5.91 0.50 17.62
C ASP A 183 -5.98 -0.99 17.22
N ILE A 184 -7.19 -1.55 17.18
CA ILE A 184 -7.45 -3.00 17.11
C ILE A 184 -8.47 -3.28 16.01
N TYR A 185 -8.16 -4.25 15.15
CA TYR A 185 -9.11 -4.76 14.15
C TYR A 185 -9.38 -6.25 14.39
N ALA A 186 -10.66 -6.63 14.39
CA ALA A 186 -11.09 -8.02 14.41
C ALA A 186 -12.08 -8.26 13.27
N ALA A 187 -11.85 -9.28 12.44
CA ALA A 187 -12.61 -9.48 11.21
C ALA A 187 -12.87 -10.95 10.88
N TYR A 188 -13.98 -11.19 10.17
CA TYR A 188 -14.37 -12.48 9.60
C TYR A 188 -14.77 -12.32 8.14
N TYR A 189 -14.21 -13.13 7.25
CA TYR A 189 -14.38 -13.07 5.80
C TYR A 189 -14.79 -14.42 5.20
N ALA A 190 -16.09 -14.56 4.94
CA ALA A 190 -16.67 -15.79 4.40
C ALA A 190 -16.13 -16.20 3.02
N THR A 191 -15.68 -15.25 2.18
CA THR A 191 -15.24 -15.56 0.81
C THR A 191 -14.23 -14.55 0.25
N ASN A 192 -13.43 -15.00 -0.72
CA ASN A 192 -12.78 -14.16 -1.72
C ASN A 192 -13.79 -13.13 -2.29
N PRO A 193 -13.31 -11.99 -2.85
CA PRO A 193 -14.12 -11.06 -3.62
C PRO A 193 -14.97 -11.72 -4.70
N TRP A 194 -16.00 -11.02 -5.18
CA TRP A 194 -16.73 -11.46 -6.38
C TRP A 194 -15.78 -11.45 -7.59
N LYS A 195 -15.85 -12.50 -8.43
CA LYS A 195 -15.06 -12.57 -9.65
C LYS A 195 -15.55 -11.48 -10.63
N GLY A 196 -14.62 -10.69 -11.14
CA GLY A 196 -14.89 -9.70 -12.19
C GLY A 196 -14.98 -10.30 -13.60
N LYS A 197 -14.93 -9.45 -14.62
CA LYS A 197 -14.75 -9.85 -16.01
C LYS A 197 -13.27 -9.91 -16.34
N ALA A 198 -12.82 -10.99 -16.97
CA ALA A 198 -11.47 -11.16 -17.55
C ALA A 198 -11.46 -12.38 -18.49
N THR A 199 -10.34 -12.69 -19.15
CA THR A 199 -10.20 -13.88 -20.01
C THR A 199 -9.87 -15.19 -19.27
N SER A 200 -9.33 -15.08 -18.05
CA SER A 200 -8.79 -16.15 -17.21
C SER A 200 -9.63 -16.38 -15.93
N GLN A 201 -9.11 -17.12 -14.95
CA GLN A 201 -9.66 -17.12 -13.58
C GLN A 201 -9.26 -15.90 -12.75
N GLY A 202 -8.16 -15.22 -13.07
CA GLY A 202 -7.56 -14.10 -12.33
C GLY A 202 -8.31 -12.76 -12.36
N ALA A 203 -9.64 -12.74 -12.40
CA ALA A 203 -10.43 -11.51 -12.50
C ALA A 203 -10.63 -10.82 -11.12
N TYR A 204 -9.53 -10.44 -10.48
CA TYR A 204 -9.48 -9.89 -9.12
C TYR A 204 -8.49 -8.73 -8.98
N TYR A 205 -8.73 -7.86 -7.99
CA TYR A 205 -7.80 -6.80 -7.59
C TYR A 205 -6.61 -7.35 -6.78
N SER A 206 -6.86 -7.92 -5.60
CA SER A 206 -5.79 -8.58 -4.82
C SER A 206 -5.57 -9.99 -5.34
N ASN A 207 -4.36 -10.51 -5.17
CA ASN A 207 -4.02 -11.89 -5.48
C ASN A 207 -4.78 -12.86 -4.55
N GLN A 208 -5.70 -13.66 -5.10
CA GLN A 208 -6.58 -14.58 -4.37
C GLN A 208 -6.20 -16.04 -4.63
N ILE A 209 -6.29 -16.92 -3.61
CA ILE A 209 -6.27 -18.38 -3.83
C ILE A 209 -7.53 -18.81 -4.59
N ILE A 210 -7.36 -19.32 -5.81
CA ILE A 210 -8.42 -19.71 -6.74
C ILE A 210 -8.01 -20.92 -7.58
N PRO A 211 -8.97 -21.61 -8.25
CA PRO A 211 -8.64 -22.63 -9.23
C PRO A 211 -7.81 -22.09 -10.39
N ALA A 212 -6.77 -22.85 -10.76
CA ALA A 212 -5.90 -22.54 -11.88
C ALA A 212 -6.62 -22.51 -13.24
N ASP A 213 -6.09 -21.67 -14.15
CA ASP A 213 -6.38 -21.81 -15.58
C ASP A 213 -5.73 -23.07 -16.17
N LYS A 214 -6.39 -23.68 -17.17
CA LYS A 214 -5.99 -24.97 -17.79
C LYS A 214 -4.59 -24.99 -18.44
N LYS A 215 -3.90 -23.85 -18.50
CA LYS A 215 -2.56 -23.68 -19.07
C LYS A 215 -1.48 -23.43 -18.00
N LEU A 216 -1.83 -23.38 -16.72
CA LEU A 216 -0.86 -23.17 -15.64
C LEU A 216 -0.21 -24.50 -15.24
N ASP A 217 1.07 -24.66 -15.57
CA ASP A 217 1.86 -25.81 -15.15
C ASP A 217 1.86 -25.94 -13.62
N ASN A 218 1.58 -27.16 -13.12
CA ASN A 218 1.48 -27.48 -11.70
C ASN A 218 0.49 -26.58 -10.92
N GLY A 219 -0.55 -26.08 -11.59
CA GLY A 219 -1.63 -25.32 -10.95
C GLY A 219 -2.52 -26.20 -10.07
N THR A 220 -2.99 -25.65 -8.94
CA THR A 220 -3.86 -26.33 -7.97
C THR A 220 -5.29 -25.77 -8.01
N SER A 221 -6.22 -26.41 -7.30
CA SER A 221 -7.67 -26.15 -7.45
C SER A 221 -8.38 -25.89 -6.12
N TYR A 222 -7.97 -24.84 -5.43
CA TYR A 222 -8.50 -24.44 -4.12
C TYR A 222 -9.34 -23.16 -4.17
N LYS A 223 -10.19 -22.95 -3.16
CA LYS A 223 -10.81 -21.65 -2.85
C LYS A 223 -10.67 -21.35 -1.36
N GLU A 224 -10.19 -20.16 -1.03
CA GLU A 224 -10.12 -19.66 0.35
C GLU A 224 -11.47 -19.12 0.84
N GLN A 225 -11.87 -19.52 2.05
CA GLN A 225 -13.15 -19.15 2.68
C GLN A 225 -13.05 -19.15 4.21
N ASP A 226 -14.10 -18.65 4.86
CA ASP A 226 -14.31 -18.72 6.32
C ASP A 226 -13.10 -18.24 7.14
N ALA A 227 -12.51 -17.12 6.71
CA ALA A 227 -11.27 -16.60 7.25
C ALA A 227 -11.49 -15.67 8.46
N VAL A 228 -10.57 -15.69 9.42
CA VAL A 228 -10.54 -14.80 10.60
C VAL A 228 -9.23 -14.01 10.58
N ALA A 229 -9.32 -12.72 10.86
CA ALA A 229 -8.16 -11.83 11.00
C ALA A 229 -8.22 -11.07 12.34
N LEU A 230 -7.08 -10.92 13.00
CA LEU A 230 -6.90 -10.09 14.18
C LEU A 230 -5.64 -9.26 14.02
N GLN A 231 -5.74 -7.95 14.29
CA GLN A 231 -4.61 -7.04 14.36
C GLN A 231 -4.67 -6.19 15.62
N TYR A 232 -3.51 -6.01 16.26
CA TYR A 232 -3.29 -5.05 17.32
C TYR A 232 -2.18 -4.10 16.91
N ASN A 233 -2.42 -2.80 17.05
CA ASN A 233 -1.50 -1.71 16.82
C ASN A 233 -1.32 -0.89 18.11
N TYR A 234 -0.10 -0.43 18.35
CA TYR A 234 0.24 0.56 19.35
C TYR A 234 1.02 1.71 18.70
N SER A 235 0.49 2.92 18.79
CA SER A 235 1.13 4.13 18.26
C SER A 235 1.67 4.99 19.39
N LYS A 236 2.81 5.66 19.18
CA LYS A 236 3.41 6.55 20.17
C LYS A 236 4.09 7.74 19.52
N GLN A 237 3.68 8.93 19.95
CA GLN A 237 4.37 10.19 19.68
C GLN A 237 5.46 10.44 20.73
N TYR A 238 6.60 10.97 20.31
CA TYR A 238 7.66 11.46 21.19
C TYR A 238 8.48 12.54 20.49
N GLU A 239 8.46 13.77 21.01
CA GLU A 239 9.05 14.96 20.35
C GLU A 239 8.57 15.12 18.89
N ASN A 240 9.47 14.97 17.92
CA ASN A 240 9.17 15.01 16.49
C ASN A 240 9.18 13.63 15.81
N TRP A 241 9.12 12.55 16.62
CA TRP A 241 8.99 11.17 16.17
C TRP A 241 7.56 10.65 16.36
N SER A 242 6.99 10.10 15.28
CA SER A 242 5.77 9.29 15.33
C SER A 242 6.15 7.84 15.08
N SER A 243 5.78 6.93 15.99
CA SER A 243 6.07 5.49 15.87
C SER A 243 4.78 4.66 15.96
N ASN A 244 4.75 3.55 15.24
CA ASN A 244 3.67 2.56 15.24
C ASN A 244 4.29 1.16 15.29
N TYR A 245 3.75 0.29 16.14
CA TYR A 245 4.14 -1.09 16.30
C TYR A 245 2.88 -1.95 16.16
N GLY A 246 2.98 -3.12 15.54
CA GLY A 246 1.83 -4.01 15.52
C GLY A 246 2.15 -5.48 15.31
N ILE A 247 1.16 -6.29 15.64
CA ILE A 247 1.11 -7.73 15.42
C ILE A 247 -0.23 -8.08 14.79
N SER A 248 -0.23 -9.01 13.84
CA SER A 248 -1.47 -9.51 13.24
C SER A 248 -1.37 -10.99 12.88
N GLY A 249 -2.53 -11.64 12.87
CA GLY A 249 -2.71 -13.03 12.49
C GLY A 249 -3.91 -13.19 11.56
N TYR A 250 -3.78 -14.06 10.57
CA TYR A 250 -4.84 -14.47 9.65
C TYR A 250 -4.89 -16.00 9.59
N TYR A 251 -6.10 -16.55 9.61
CA TYR A 251 -6.35 -17.97 9.41
C TYR A 251 -7.55 -18.16 8.48
N ALA A 252 -7.45 -19.06 7.50
CA ALA A 252 -8.53 -19.33 6.54
C ALA A 252 -8.64 -20.81 6.17
N GLN A 253 -9.84 -21.25 5.81
CA GLN A 253 -10.08 -22.60 5.30
C GLN A 253 -9.91 -22.64 3.78
N LEU A 254 -9.27 -23.68 3.24
CA LEU A 254 -9.06 -23.89 1.81
C LEU A 254 -9.92 -25.07 1.35
N LYS A 255 -11.05 -24.77 0.69
CA LYS A 255 -11.93 -25.81 0.14
C LYS A 255 -11.42 -26.25 -1.23
N SER A 256 -11.07 -27.53 -1.36
CA SER A 256 -10.71 -28.15 -2.63
C SER A 256 -11.86 -28.13 -3.64
N LYS A 257 -11.54 -28.16 -4.94
CA LYS A 257 -12.44 -28.39 -6.07
C LYS A 257 -12.15 -29.69 -6.83
N LEU A 258 -11.08 -30.41 -6.48
CA LEU A 258 -10.82 -31.79 -6.91
C LEU A 258 -11.33 -32.75 -5.82
N ALA A 259 -11.80 -33.93 -6.21
CA ALA A 259 -12.45 -34.89 -5.28
C ALA A 259 -11.43 -35.78 -4.55
N GLU A 260 -10.27 -35.95 -5.17
CA GLU A 260 -9.07 -36.62 -4.68
C GLU A 260 -8.30 -35.78 -3.65
N ASP A 261 -8.37 -34.45 -3.77
CA ASP A 261 -7.66 -33.50 -2.90
C ASP A 261 -8.42 -33.21 -1.61
N LYS A 262 -7.68 -33.23 -0.50
CA LYS A 262 -8.20 -32.81 0.80
C LYS A 262 -8.36 -31.31 0.86
N ASP A 263 -9.33 -30.88 1.66
CA ASP A 263 -9.37 -29.50 2.16
C ASP A 263 -8.16 -29.22 3.05
N GLY A 264 -7.77 -27.96 3.12
CA GLY A 264 -6.60 -27.48 3.84
C GLY A 264 -6.86 -26.15 4.56
N TYR A 265 -5.80 -25.46 4.94
CA TYR A 265 -5.89 -24.14 5.57
C TYR A 265 -4.74 -23.22 5.17
N ARG A 266 -4.92 -21.92 5.38
CA ARG A 266 -3.86 -20.91 5.33
C ARG A 266 -3.71 -20.28 6.70
N SER A 267 -2.47 -20.10 7.16
CA SER A 267 -2.14 -19.27 8.31
C SER A 267 -1.06 -18.25 7.96
N ILE A 268 -1.20 -17.04 8.49
CA ILE A 268 -0.23 -15.95 8.32
C ILE A 268 -0.06 -15.25 9.66
N TYR A 269 1.19 -14.97 10.05
CA TYR A 269 1.52 -14.20 11.25
C TYR A 269 2.51 -13.10 10.89
N ALA A 270 2.19 -11.86 11.22
CA ALA A 270 2.95 -10.68 10.84
C ALA A 270 3.30 -9.79 12.04
N LEU A 271 4.53 -9.28 12.05
CA LEU A 271 4.98 -8.18 12.89
C LEU A 271 5.30 -6.98 12.01
N HIS A 272 4.90 -5.78 12.41
CA HIS A 272 5.23 -4.56 11.69
C HIS A 272 5.65 -3.42 12.61
N TYR A 273 6.45 -2.51 12.03
CA TYR A 273 6.97 -1.32 12.68
C TYR A 273 7.02 -0.18 11.66
N GLY A 274 6.49 0.98 12.03
CA GLY A 274 6.62 2.23 11.30
C GLY A 274 7.20 3.31 12.19
N ILE A 275 8.12 4.12 11.66
CA ILE A 275 8.61 5.32 12.35
C ILE A 275 8.85 6.47 11.37
N ASN A 276 8.37 7.65 11.75
CA ASN A 276 8.51 8.89 11.00
C ASN A 276 9.20 9.94 11.85
N LYS A 277 10.09 10.73 11.23
CA LYS A 277 10.75 11.90 11.83
C LYS A 277 10.80 13.07 10.85
N GLY A 278 9.84 13.98 10.96
CA GLY A 278 9.71 15.15 10.09
C GLY A 278 9.51 14.78 8.62
N ARG A 279 10.61 14.64 7.87
CA ARG A 279 10.60 14.28 6.43
C ARG A 279 10.98 12.83 6.13
N LEU A 280 11.58 12.13 7.10
CA LEU A 280 12.02 10.74 6.95
C LEU A 280 10.93 9.79 7.45
N GLY A 281 10.56 8.79 6.66
CA GLY A 281 9.70 7.68 7.04
C GLY A 281 10.42 6.34 6.82
N LEU A 282 10.20 5.39 7.73
CA LEU A 282 10.70 4.02 7.66
C LEU A 282 9.55 3.06 8.01
N LYS A 283 9.30 2.06 7.17
CA LYS A 283 8.39 0.94 7.46
C LYS A 283 9.17 -0.38 7.40
N PHE A 284 8.81 -1.31 8.28
CA PHE A 284 9.26 -2.69 8.24
C PHE A 284 8.07 -3.62 8.50
N VAL A 285 7.97 -4.70 7.72
CA VAL A 285 7.05 -5.82 7.96
C VAL A 285 7.85 -7.11 7.82
N GLY A 286 7.72 -8.00 8.81
CA GLY A 286 8.24 -9.37 8.75
C GLY A 286 7.10 -10.33 9.08
N LEU A 287 6.83 -11.28 8.18
CA LEU A 287 5.72 -12.21 8.32
C LEU A 287 6.08 -13.64 7.90
N PHE A 288 5.37 -14.62 8.46
CA PHE A 288 5.39 -16.02 8.05
C PHE A 288 4.08 -16.37 7.39
N ASN A 289 4.13 -17.04 6.24
CA ASN A 289 2.97 -17.58 5.52
C ASN A 289 3.11 -19.10 5.43
N HIS A 290 2.05 -19.83 5.78
CA HIS A 290 1.94 -21.27 5.62
C HIS A 290 0.58 -21.64 5.02
N ILE A 291 0.58 -22.52 4.02
CA ILE A 291 -0.60 -23.03 3.31
C ILE A 291 -0.53 -24.56 3.35
N ASP A 292 -1.36 -25.18 4.18
CA ASP A 292 -1.44 -26.63 4.31
C ASP A 292 -2.31 -27.19 3.18
N THR A 293 -1.70 -27.90 2.25
CA THR A 293 -2.33 -28.66 1.15
C THR A 293 -1.42 -29.85 0.80
N PRO A 294 -1.84 -30.82 -0.03
CA PRO A 294 -0.96 -31.91 -0.51
C PRO A 294 0.24 -31.47 -1.36
N TYR A 295 0.41 -30.17 -1.63
CA TYR A 295 1.36 -29.60 -2.58
C TYR A 295 2.39 -28.68 -1.90
N ASP A 296 3.51 -28.43 -2.59
CA ASP A 296 4.51 -27.42 -2.15
C ASP A 296 4.14 -25.97 -2.53
N GLN A 297 3.10 -25.80 -3.35
CA GLN A 297 2.65 -24.52 -3.91
C GLN A 297 1.13 -24.51 -4.08
N THR A 298 0.55 -23.32 -4.13
CA THR A 298 -0.88 -23.10 -4.38
C THR A 298 -1.05 -22.05 -5.46
N THR A 299 -2.09 -22.20 -6.30
CA THR A 299 -2.40 -21.21 -7.32
C THR A 299 -3.13 -20.00 -6.74
N PHE A 300 -2.63 -18.83 -7.13
CA PHE A 300 -3.24 -17.52 -6.93
C PHE A 300 -3.65 -16.93 -8.29
N GLY A 301 -4.53 -15.93 -8.29
CA GLY A 301 -4.78 -15.11 -9.47
C GLY A 301 -5.34 -13.73 -9.17
N ALA A 302 -4.99 -12.79 -10.05
CA ALA A 302 -5.43 -11.40 -10.14
C ALA A 302 -5.02 -10.85 -11.51
N TYR A 303 -5.50 -9.67 -11.89
CA TYR A 303 -5.07 -8.96 -13.11
C TYR A 303 -5.05 -9.81 -14.39
N ASP A 304 -6.07 -10.63 -14.58
CA ASP A 304 -6.25 -11.55 -15.71
C ASP A 304 -5.14 -12.61 -15.90
N GLY A 305 -4.53 -13.08 -14.81
CA GLY A 305 -3.68 -14.27 -14.84
C GLY A 305 -3.79 -15.15 -13.57
N THR A 306 -3.35 -16.39 -13.70
CA THR A 306 -3.07 -17.28 -12.57
C THR A 306 -1.60 -17.70 -12.53
N PHE A 307 -1.06 -17.81 -11.33
CA PHE A 307 0.35 -18.13 -11.05
C PHE A 307 0.47 -18.90 -9.73
N ASN A 308 1.60 -19.57 -9.51
CA ASN A 308 1.84 -20.34 -8.31
C ASN A 308 2.67 -19.56 -7.29
N VAL A 309 2.28 -19.69 -6.02
CA VAL A 309 3.00 -19.15 -4.85
C VAL A 309 3.43 -20.33 -3.98
N ALA A 310 4.64 -20.27 -3.42
CA ALA A 310 5.11 -21.27 -2.47
C ALA A 310 4.17 -21.38 -1.26
N ASN A 311 3.96 -22.59 -0.76
CA ASN A 311 3.03 -22.78 0.35
C ASN A 311 3.60 -22.31 1.69
N GLU A 312 4.92 -22.40 1.91
CA GLU A 312 5.54 -21.99 3.17
C GLU A 312 6.78 -21.12 2.97
N GLY A 313 6.89 -20.06 3.78
CA GLY A 313 8.12 -19.27 3.93
C GLY A 313 7.93 -17.97 4.71
N ARG A 314 8.96 -17.13 4.70
CA ARG A 314 8.98 -15.82 5.36
C ARG A 314 9.03 -14.70 4.32
N LEU A 315 8.18 -13.71 4.50
CA LEU A 315 8.14 -12.51 3.68
C LEU A 315 8.63 -11.31 4.51
N TYR A 316 9.52 -10.54 3.92
CA TYR A 316 10.08 -9.34 4.53
C TYR A 316 9.84 -8.15 3.59
N SER A 317 9.50 -7.00 4.17
CA SER A 317 9.29 -5.73 3.47
C SER A 317 9.95 -4.61 4.26
N LEU A 318 10.74 -3.77 3.58
CA LEU A 318 11.47 -2.64 4.16
C LEU A 318 11.34 -1.44 3.23
N ASP A 319 10.72 -0.36 3.73
CA ASP A 319 10.43 0.85 2.96
C ASP A 319 11.08 2.07 3.61
N LEU A 320 11.87 2.82 2.85
CA LEU A 320 12.53 4.04 3.28
C LEU A 320 12.04 5.19 2.40
N ASN A 321 11.35 6.17 3.00
CA ASN A 321 10.78 7.32 2.31
C ASN A 321 11.41 8.63 2.81
N TYR A 322 11.69 9.56 1.91
CA TYR A 322 12.07 10.93 2.26
C TYR A 322 11.27 11.96 1.45
N ARG A 323 10.42 12.71 2.14
CA ARG A 323 9.73 13.89 1.58
C ARG A 323 10.75 15.01 1.37
N ILE A 324 10.98 15.38 0.11
CA ILE A 324 11.86 16.49 -0.25
C ILE A 324 11.24 17.81 0.28
N PRO A 325 12.03 18.81 0.72
CA PRO A 325 11.55 20.19 0.87
C PRO A 325 10.78 20.69 -0.35
N GLU A 326 9.92 21.69 -0.16
CA GLU A 326 9.24 22.38 -1.26
C GLU A 326 10.26 22.88 -2.29
N PHE A 327 10.02 22.53 -3.55
CA PHE A 327 10.81 23.03 -4.67
C PHE A 327 10.36 24.45 -5.02
N ASN A 328 11.28 25.29 -5.49
CA ASN A 328 10.97 26.55 -6.15
C ASN A 328 10.38 26.34 -7.57
N VAL A 329 9.60 25.26 -7.78
CA VAL A 329 8.95 24.88 -9.03
C VAL A 329 7.45 24.88 -8.81
N LYS A 330 6.76 25.77 -9.51
CA LYS A 330 5.33 26.05 -9.30
C LYS A 330 4.46 24.81 -9.54
N ASP A 331 3.43 24.67 -8.69
CA ASP A 331 2.37 23.65 -8.77
C ASP A 331 2.84 22.19 -8.53
N ILE A 332 4.09 21.94 -8.12
CA ILE A 332 4.56 20.61 -7.65
C ILE A 332 4.42 20.51 -6.12
N ASN A 333 3.78 19.44 -5.65
CA ASN A 333 3.47 19.17 -4.24
C ASN A 333 3.96 17.77 -3.85
N ASP A 334 4.15 17.55 -2.55
CA ASP A 334 4.36 16.25 -1.92
C ASP A 334 5.46 15.37 -2.55
N PHE A 335 6.49 15.99 -3.15
CA PHE A 335 7.59 15.25 -3.77
C PHE A 335 8.32 14.38 -2.73
N ASN A 336 8.32 13.07 -2.92
CA ASN A 336 9.10 12.12 -2.13
C ASN A 336 10.02 11.28 -3.01
N VAL A 337 11.20 10.96 -2.48
CA VAL A 337 12.06 9.88 -2.99
C VAL A 337 11.97 8.70 -2.04
N TYR A 338 12.09 7.48 -2.56
CA TYR A 338 11.95 6.28 -1.76
C TYR A 338 12.79 5.11 -2.29
N MET A 339 13.11 4.20 -1.37
CA MET A 339 13.74 2.92 -1.65
C MET A 339 12.95 1.84 -0.91
N HIS A 340 12.51 0.82 -1.63
CA HIS A 340 11.85 -0.34 -1.07
C HIS A 340 12.64 -1.62 -1.37
N TYR A 341 12.63 -2.56 -0.42
CA TYR A 341 13.10 -3.92 -0.61
C TYR A 341 12.06 -4.91 -0.08
N SER A 342 11.88 -6.02 -0.80
CA SER A 342 11.22 -7.20 -0.23
C SER A 342 11.86 -8.51 -0.67
N LEU A 343 11.69 -9.52 0.19
CA LEU A 343 12.21 -10.89 0.05
C LEU A 343 11.10 -11.88 0.39
N TYR A 344 10.97 -12.94 -0.42
CA TYR A 344 10.31 -14.18 -0.04
C TYR A 344 11.36 -15.29 0.12
N ASP A 345 11.69 -15.60 1.37
CA ASP A 345 12.51 -16.72 1.85
C ASP A 345 11.62 -17.98 1.92
N LYS A 346 11.83 -18.96 1.04
CA LYS A 346 10.91 -20.09 0.82
C LYS A 346 11.40 -21.35 1.54
N SER A 347 10.57 -21.95 2.40
CA SER A 347 10.95 -23.15 3.17
C SER A 347 11.32 -24.35 2.29
N LYS A 348 10.75 -24.44 1.08
CA LYS A 348 11.02 -25.53 0.13
C LYS A 348 12.37 -25.31 -0.56
N LYS A 349 13.43 -25.99 -0.09
CA LYS A 349 14.81 -25.92 -0.62
C LYS A 349 15.01 -26.11 -2.15
N ALA A 350 14.02 -26.64 -2.86
CA ALA A 350 14.05 -26.80 -4.32
C ALA A 350 13.49 -25.58 -5.07
N PHE A 351 12.84 -24.65 -4.36
CA PHE A 351 12.33 -23.40 -4.89
C PHE A 351 13.37 -22.29 -4.69
N LEU A 352 13.44 -21.37 -5.64
CA LEU A 352 14.38 -20.26 -5.60
C LEU A 352 13.73 -19.03 -4.96
N ASP A 353 14.39 -18.42 -3.96
CA ASP A 353 13.89 -17.23 -3.27
C ASP A 353 13.61 -16.06 -4.23
N SER A 354 12.59 -15.27 -3.89
CA SER A 354 12.18 -14.10 -4.67
C SER A 354 12.67 -12.82 -4.00
N HIS A 355 13.26 -11.92 -4.76
CA HIS A 355 13.72 -10.61 -4.29
C HIS A 355 13.18 -9.49 -5.20
N GLN A 356 12.92 -8.33 -4.60
CA GLN A 356 12.50 -7.13 -5.30
C GLN A 356 13.12 -5.90 -4.64
N TRP A 357 13.78 -5.05 -5.42
CA TRP A 357 14.13 -3.67 -5.04
C TRP A 357 13.34 -2.69 -5.91
N VAL A 358 12.95 -1.57 -5.31
CA VAL A 358 12.40 -0.41 -6.01
C VAL A 358 13.16 0.83 -5.58
N PHE A 359 13.66 1.60 -6.55
CA PHE A 359 14.20 2.94 -6.34
C PHE A 359 13.27 3.92 -7.04
N GLY A 360 12.54 4.72 -6.26
CA GLY A 360 11.39 5.47 -6.74
C GLY A 360 11.41 6.95 -6.38
N SER A 361 10.62 7.72 -7.13
CA SER A 361 10.27 9.09 -6.80
C SER A 361 8.83 9.35 -7.24
N ALA A 362 8.09 10.13 -6.45
CA ALA A 362 6.73 10.51 -6.77
C ALA A 362 6.45 11.97 -6.38
N PHE A 363 5.52 12.61 -7.08
CA PHE A 363 5.06 13.96 -6.79
C PHE A 363 3.65 14.22 -7.36
N THR A 364 2.98 15.24 -6.82
CA THR A 364 1.63 15.66 -7.24
C THR A 364 1.67 17.01 -7.92
N TYR A 365 1.46 17.04 -9.24
CA TYR A 365 1.36 18.26 -10.03
C TYR A 365 -0.09 18.78 -10.07
N LYS A 366 -0.28 20.08 -9.82
CA LYS A 366 -1.59 20.77 -9.86
C LYS A 366 -2.69 20.05 -9.06
N LYS A 367 -2.35 19.45 -7.92
CA LYS A 367 -3.21 18.65 -7.01
C LYS A 367 -3.75 17.33 -7.60
N ASN A 368 -4.13 17.31 -8.88
CA ASN A 368 -4.86 16.21 -9.49
C ASN A 368 -4.00 15.23 -10.29
N LEU A 369 -2.78 15.61 -10.72
CA LEU A 369 -1.90 14.75 -11.52
C LEU A 369 -0.75 14.19 -10.66
N TYR A 370 -0.92 12.97 -10.16
CA TYR A 370 0.13 12.24 -9.45
C TYR A 370 1.00 11.48 -10.46
N ILE A 371 2.32 11.60 -10.31
CA ILE A 371 3.32 10.94 -11.14
C ILE A 371 4.28 10.20 -10.21
N ALA A 372 4.44 8.89 -10.44
CA ALA A 372 5.48 8.07 -9.83
C ALA A 372 6.42 7.54 -10.92
N THR A 373 7.72 7.52 -10.66
CA THR A 373 8.77 6.97 -11.53
C THR A 373 9.64 6.03 -10.72
N GLU A 374 9.74 4.78 -11.15
CA GLU A 374 10.36 3.69 -10.40
C GLU A 374 11.31 2.89 -11.29
N TRP A 375 12.54 2.71 -10.79
CA TRP A 375 13.48 1.71 -11.33
C TRP A 375 13.39 0.45 -10.46
N LEU A 376 13.01 -0.65 -11.10
CA LEU A 376 12.62 -1.90 -10.49
C LEU A 376 13.72 -2.94 -10.78
N PHE A 377 14.19 -3.65 -9.75
CA PHE A 377 15.08 -4.79 -9.90
C PHE A 377 14.43 -6.02 -9.27
N GLY A 378 14.39 -7.13 -10.00
CA GLY A 378 13.75 -8.36 -9.57
C GLY A 378 14.66 -9.56 -9.75
N LYS A 379 14.66 -10.46 -8.76
CA LYS A 379 15.21 -11.81 -8.92
C LYS A 379 14.14 -12.80 -8.55
N ASN A 380 13.74 -13.65 -9.51
CA ASN A 380 12.55 -14.50 -9.39
C ASN A 380 11.31 -13.68 -8.96
N SER A 381 11.07 -12.53 -9.61
CA SER A 381 9.87 -11.70 -9.42
C SER A 381 8.97 -11.82 -10.67
N PRO A 382 7.66 -12.11 -10.54
CA PRO A 382 6.80 -12.41 -11.68
C PRO A 382 6.45 -11.20 -12.57
N TYR A 383 6.76 -9.97 -12.12
CA TYR A 383 6.40 -8.73 -12.83
C TYR A 383 7.60 -7.94 -13.39
N ILE A 384 8.84 -8.37 -13.13
CA ILE A 384 10.06 -7.60 -13.47
C ILE A 384 10.95 -8.38 -14.45
N GLY A 385 11.32 -7.73 -15.57
CA GLY A 385 12.45 -8.12 -16.42
C GLY A 385 12.39 -9.54 -17.01
N GLY A 386 11.22 -9.98 -17.48
CA GLY A 386 11.08 -11.25 -18.20
C GLY A 386 11.19 -12.53 -17.37
N SER A 387 11.34 -12.46 -16.04
CA SER A 387 11.25 -13.64 -15.17
C SER A 387 9.86 -14.30 -15.23
N SER A 388 9.77 -15.58 -14.87
CA SER A 388 8.54 -16.38 -15.05
C SER A 388 7.37 -15.83 -14.22
N TYR A 389 6.35 -15.25 -14.89
CA TYR A 389 5.12 -14.81 -14.24
C TYR A 389 4.45 -15.94 -13.44
N SER A 390 4.36 -17.14 -14.02
CA SER A 390 3.58 -18.26 -13.49
C SER A 390 4.25 -19.01 -12.34
N GLN A 391 5.58 -18.96 -12.20
CA GLN A 391 6.32 -19.79 -11.22
C GLN A 391 7.27 -19.00 -10.30
N SER A 392 7.50 -17.70 -10.53
CA SER A 392 8.48 -16.91 -9.78
C SER A 392 8.30 -16.95 -8.26
N LEU A 393 7.05 -16.90 -7.75
CA LEU A 393 6.78 -16.99 -6.31
C LEU A 393 6.69 -18.42 -5.76
N ALA A 394 6.67 -19.44 -6.62
CA ALA A 394 6.82 -20.84 -6.26
C ALA A 394 8.23 -21.33 -6.62
N ALA A 395 8.36 -22.28 -7.55
CA ALA A 395 9.63 -22.90 -7.96
C ALA A 395 10.74 -21.92 -8.32
N GLY A 396 10.42 -20.76 -8.91
CA GLY A 396 11.38 -19.72 -9.29
C GLY A 396 11.20 -19.24 -10.73
N GLY A 397 12.11 -18.37 -11.15
CA GLY A 397 12.17 -17.81 -12.50
C GLY A 397 13.56 -18.00 -13.12
N SER A 398 14.10 -16.95 -13.72
CA SER A 398 15.41 -16.94 -14.39
C SER A 398 16.63 -17.12 -13.46
N ASN A 399 16.43 -16.95 -12.13
CA ASN A 399 17.48 -16.89 -11.11
C ASN A 399 18.51 -15.75 -11.28
N GLN A 400 18.32 -14.85 -12.25
CA GLN A 400 19.16 -13.66 -12.46
C GLN A 400 18.55 -12.43 -11.78
N TRP A 401 19.26 -11.30 -11.83
CA TRP A 401 18.77 -9.99 -11.43
C TRP A 401 18.39 -9.20 -12.68
N GLU A 402 17.10 -9.17 -12.96
CA GLU A 402 16.50 -8.50 -14.11
C GLU A 402 16.03 -7.08 -13.71
N ASN A 403 15.80 -6.18 -14.67
CA ASN A 403 15.42 -4.81 -14.34
C ASN A 403 14.48 -4.15 -15.35
N GLN A 404 13.63 -3.24 -14.89
CA GLN A 404 12.77 -2.43 -15.76
C GLN A 404 12.46 -1.07 -15.11
N VAL A 405 12.04 -0.09 -15.91
CA VAL A 405 11.53 1.20 -15.43
C VAL A 405 10.03 1.27 -15.68
N ASN A 406 9.27 1.65 -14.65
CA ASN A 406 7.86 2.00 -14.76
C ASN A 406 7.64 3.47 -14.39
N VAL A 407 6.77 4.16 -15.13
CA VAL A 407 6.24 5.48 -14.76
C VAL A 407 4.73 5.38 -14.72
N ASN A 408 4.12 5.56 -13.55
CA ASN A 408 2.67 5.65 -13.41
C ASN A 408 2.24 7.12 -13.40
N ILE A 409 1.25 7.47 -14.22
CA ILE A 409 0.75 8.84 -14.41
C ILE A 409 -0.76 8.79 -14.21
N GLY A 410 -1.25 9.24 -13.06
CA GLY A 410 -2.67 9.24 -12.74
C GLY A 410 -3.25 10.64 -12.62
N TYR A 411 -4.28 10.94 -13.41
CA TYR A 411 -5.16 12.07 -13.16
C TYR A 411 -6.32 11.61 -12.27
N TYR A 412 -6.41 12.17 -11.07
CA TYR A 412 -7.43 11.89 -10.05
C TYR A 412 -8.41 13.07 -9.96
N PHE A 413 -9.67 12.80 -9.68
CA PHE A 413 -10.74 13.80 -9.57
C PHE A 413 -11.75 13.41 -8.49
#